data_AF-A0A7C6ZV67-F1
#
_entry.id   AF-A0A7C6ZV67-F1
#
_cell.length_a   1.000
_cell.length_b   1.000
_cell.length_c   1.000
_cell.angle_alpha   90.00
_cell.angle_beta   90.00
_cell.angle_gamma   90.00
#
_symmetry.space_group_name_H-M   'P 1'
#
loop_
_entity.id
_entity.type
_entity.pdbx_description
1 polymer ?
#
loop_
_entity_poly.entity_id
_entity_poly.type
_entity_poly.pdbx_seq_one_letter_code
_entity_poly.pdbx_strand_id
1 'polypeptide(L)'
;MQLIYQVAAAQRGLDALETLLRYLSMASDWVSGADLRAAVEEVFLDAGDEEMTARAERWAEKWIEDGIKKGRQEGLQDGLQQGLQQGRREGERAGLLAAIELGLELKFGDAGLRLYPEIAAIEDTARLKTILDKVKSAAAAEEVQRFYREW
;
A
#
# COMPACT_ATOMS: atom_id res chain seq x y z
N MET A 1 30.54 2.44 -26.94
CA MET A 1 30.20 1.28 -27.81
C MET A 1 31.29 0.21 -27.91
N GLN A 2 32.57 0.52 -28.23
CA GLN A 2 33.61 -0.52 -28.41
C GLN A 2 33.89 -1.41 -27.18
N LEU A 3 33.71 -0.88 -25.96
CA LEU A 3 33.97 -1.63 -24.72
C LEU A 3 32.95 -2.75 -24.47
N ILE A 4 31.68 -2.51 -24.79
CA ILE A 4 30.59 -3.50 -24.59
C ILE A 4 30.80 -4.69 -25.53
N TYR A 5 31.22 -4.42 -26.77
CA TYR A 5 31.50 -5.46 -27.76
C TYR A 5 32.70 -6.34 -27.38
N GLN A 6 33.76 -5.74 -26.82
CA GLN A 6 34.93 -6.49 -26.35
C GLN A 6 34.67 -7.32 -25.08
N VAL A 7 33.78 -6.84 -24.21
CA VAL A 7 33.33 -7.57 -23.02
C VAL A 7 32.39 -8.71 -23.42
N ALA A 8 31.48 -8.50 -24.37
CA ALA A 8 30.60 -9.54 -24.91
C ALA A 8 31.37 -10.72 -25.55
N ALA A 9 32.49 -10.43 -26.23
CA ALA A 9 33.30 -11.42 -26.93
C ALA A 9 34.20 -12.28 -26.02
N ALA A 10 34.33 -11.95 -24.73
CA ALA A 10 35.13 -12.72 -23.79
C ALA A 10 34.24 -13.64 -22.94
N GLN A 11 34.63 -14.91 -22.78
CA GLN A 11 33.88 -15.92 -22.00
C GLN A 11 33.56 -15.50 -20.55
N ARG A 12 34.36 -14.61 -19.96
CA ARG A 12 34.15 -14.00 -18.62
C ARG A 12 33.47 -12.63 -18.66
N GLY A 13 33.38 -12.00 -19.83
CA GLY A 13 32.80 -10.67 -19.97
C GLY A 13 31.27 -10.69 -20.06
N LEU A 14 30.67 -11.81 -20.49
CA LEU A 14 29.22 -12.03 -20.36
C LEU A 14 28.78 -12.07 -18.89
N ASP A 15 29.54 -12.73 -18.01
CA ASP A 15 29.23 -12.77 -16.56
C ASP A 15 29.41 -11.39 -15.89
N ALA A 16 30.38 -10.60 -16.37
CA ALA A 16 30.59 -9.23 -15.91
C ALA A 16 29.45 -8.30 -16.36
N LEU A 17 29.01 -8.46 -17.61
CA LEU A 17 27.87 -7.74 -18.16
C LEU A 17 26.57 -8.13 -17.43
N GLU A 18 26.36 -9.41 -17.12
CA GLU A 18 25.26 -9.89 -16.28
C GLU A 18 25.18 -9.14 -14.97
N THR A 19 26.33 -9.09 -14.30
CA THR A 19 26.44 -8.50 -12.98
C THR A 19 26.13 -7.00 -13.05
N LEU A 20 26.58 -6.31 -14.09
CA LEU A 20 26.31 -4.89 -14.32
C LEU A 20 24.84 -4.63 -14.65
N LEU A 21 24.22 -5.40 -15.54
CA LEU A 21 22.81 -5.27 -15.89
C LEU A 21 21.90 -5.55 -14.68
N ARG A 22 22.23 -6.58 -13.89
CA ARG A 22 21.54 -6.87 -12.63
C ARG A 22 21.67 -5.72 -11.63
N TYR A 23 22.87 -5.14 -11.52
CA TYR A 23 23.09 -4.02 -10.62
C TYR A 23 22.33 -2.76 -11.05
N LEU A 24 22.34 -2.43 -12.35
CA LEU A 24 21.60 -1.30 -12.90
C LEU A 24 20.09 -1.45 -12.72
N SER A 25 19.57 -2.64 -12.93
CA SER A 25 18.16 -2.97 -12.69
C SER A 25 17.74 -2.83 -11.23
N MET A 26 18.56 -3.33 -10.30
CA MET A 26 18.25 -3.26 -8.88
C MET A 26 18.38 -1.83 -8.33
N ALA A 27 19.22 -1.00 -8.95
CA ALA A 27 19.61 0.31 -8.43
C ALA A 27 18.78 1.49 -8.96
N SER A 28 17.94 1.34 -10.00
CA SER A 28 17.35 2.52 -10.65
C SER A 28 15.92 2.37 -11.17
N ASP A 29 15.05 3.28 -10.74
CA ASP A 29 13.70 3.56 -11.29
C ASP A 29 13.73 4.21 -12.69
N TRP A 30 14.92 4.42 -13.26
CA TRP A 30 15.17 5.24 -14.47
C TRP A 30 15.29 4.43 -15.76
N VAL A 31 15.40 3.10 -15.65
CA VAL A 31 15.46 2.19 -16.80
C VAL A 31 14.39 1.14 -16.59
N SER A 32 13.35 1.15 -17.43
CA SER A 32 12.31 0.14 -17.33
C SER A 32 12.89 -1.23 -17.73
N GLY A 33 12.33 -2.30 -17.18
CA GLY A 33 12.71 -3.66 -17.60
C GLY A 33 12.51 -3.89 -19.11
N ALA A 34 11.60 -3.14 -19.75
CA ALA A 34 11.38 -3.16 -21.19
C ALA A 34 12.52 -2.48 -21.96
N ASP A 35 13.01 -1.33 -21.50
CA ASP A 35 14.13 -0.61 -22.13
C ASP A 35 15.43 -1.41 -22.00
N LEU A 36 15.65 -2.03 -20.84
CA LEU A 36 16.80 -2.91 -20.63
C LEU A 36 16.72 -4.16 -21.50
N ARG A 37 15.52 -4.76 -21.63
CA ARG A 37 15.28 -5.89 -22.53
C ARG A 37 15.56 -5.51 -23.98
N ALA A 38 15.02 -4.40 -24.47
CA ALA A 38 15.23 -3.94 -25.84
C ALA A 38 16.72 -3.72 -26.14
N ALA A 39 17.47 -3.10 -25.21
CA ALA A 39 18.91 -2.88 -25.37
C ALA A 39 19.71 -4.20 -25.38
N VAL A 40 19.26 -5.21 -24.63
CA VAL A 40 19.88 -6.55 -24.65
C VAL A 40 19.54 -7.29 -25.94
N GLU A 41 18.29 -7.23 -26.39
CA GLU A 41 17.83 -7.84 -27.65
C GLU A 41 18.58 -7.25 -28.86
N GLU A 42 18.73 -5.92 -28.92
CA GLU A 42 19.42 -5.21 -30.00
C GLU A 42 20.93 -5.53 -30.06
N VAL A 43 21.58 -5.70 -28.91
CA VAL A 43 23.04 -5.88 -28.85
C VAL A 43 23.47 -7.36 -28.89
N PHE A 44 22.64 -8.29 -28.40
CA PHE A 44 23.08 -9.66 -28.10
C PHE A 44 22.37 -10.78 -28.89
N LEU A 45 21.17 -10.56 -29.45
CA LEU A 45 20.45 -11.64 -30.14
C LEU A 45 20.88 -11.88 -31.59
N ASP A 46 21.53 -10.91 -32.24
CA ASP A 46 22.00 -11.05 -33.62
C ASP A 46 23.41 -11.68 -33.76
N ALA A 47 24.13 -11.93 -32.65
CA ALA A 47 25.54 -12.32 -32.69
C ALA A 47 25.95 -13.52 -31.81
N GLY A 48 25.04 -14.08 -31.02
CA GLY A 48 25.35 -15.12 -30.02
C GLY A 48 25.26 -16.55 -30.56
N ASP A 49 26.22 -17.40 -30.22
CA ASP A 49 26.09 -18.86 -30.37
C ASP A 49 25.00 -19.44 -29.44
N GLU A 50 24.71 -20.74 -29.58
CA GLU A 50 23.67 -21.43 -28.80
C GLU A 50 23.83 -21.26 -27.27
N GLU A 51 25.07 -21.08 -26.78
CA GLU A 51 25.33 -20.86 -25.36
C GLU A 51 24.82 -19.49 -24.90
N MET A 52 25.03 -18.45 -25.70
CA MET A 52 24.56 -17.09 -25.41
C MET A 52 23.03 -17.02 -25.40
N THR A 53 22.37 -17.64 -26.38
CA THR A 53 20.90 -17.70 -26.45
C THR A 53 20.32 -18.37 -25.20
N ALA A 54 20.83 -19.53 -24.81
CA ALA A 54 20.34 -20.26 -23.65
C ALA A 54 20.55 -19.48 -22.33
N ARG A 55 21.61 -18.66 -22.22
CA ARG A 55 21.82 -17.78 -21.06
C ARG A 55 20.82 -16.62 -21.03
N ALA A 56 20.58 -15.98 -22.17
CA ALA A 56 19.61 -14.89 -22.30
C ALA A 56 18.19 -15.35 -21.93
N GLU A 57 17.77 -16.53 -22.38
CA GLU A 57 16.48 -17.14 -22.03
C GLU A 57 16.35 -17.35 -20.51
N ARG A 58 17.34 -18.00 -19.88
CA ARG A 58 17.34 -18.23 -18.43
C ARG A 58 17.27 -16.93 -17.62
N TRP A 59 17.92 -15.87 -18.10
CA TRP A 59 17.82 -14.57 -17.44
C TRP A 59 16.45 -13.94 -17.62
N ALA A 60 15.89 -13.99 -18.82
CA ALA A 60 14.56 -13.45 -19.09
C ALA A 60 13.51 -14.12 -18.19
N GLU A 61 13.59 -15.45 -18.04
CA GLU A 61 12.75 -16.22 -17.11
C GLU A 61 12.92 -15.76 -15.67
N LYS A 62 14.17 -15.71 -15.18
CA LYS A 62 14.47 -15.30 -13.81
C LYS A 62 14.00 -13.88 -13.49
N TRP A 63 14.17 -12.97 -14.44
CA TRP A 63 13.73 -11.59 -14.31
C TRP A 63 12.22 -11.45 -14.23
N ILE A 64 11.48 -12.21 -15.05
CA ILE A 64 10.02 -12.26 -14.97
C ILE A 64 9.58 -12.79 -13.61
N GLU A 65 10.21 -13.88 -13.14
CA GLU A 65 9.94 -14.46 -11.82
C GLU A 65 10.20 -13.46 -10.68
N ASP A 66 11.36 -12.81 -10.68
CA ASP A 66 11.73 -11.80 -9.69
C ASP A 66 10.78 -10.60 -9.72
N GLY A 67 10.39 -10.15 -10.91
CA GLY A 67 9.42 -9.06 -11.11
C GLY A 67 8.04 -9.41 -10.54
N ILE A 68 7.53 -10.61 -10.83
CA ILE A 68 6.25 -11.09 -10.29
C ILE A 68 6.31 -11.19 -8.77
N LYS A 69 7.41 -11.73 -8.24
CA LYS A 69 7.62 -11.88 -6.79
C LYS A 69 7.66 -10.53 -6.09
N LYS A 70 8.40 -9.56 -6.64
CA LYS A 70 8.49 -8.20 -6.12
C LYS A 70 7.13 -7.50 -6.17
N GLY A 71 6.46 -7.53 -7.32
CA GLY A 71 5.13 -6.91 -7.47
C GLY A 71 4.08 -7.52 -6.53
N ARG A 72 4.10 -8.84 -6.31
CA ARG A 72 3.22 -9.49 -5.33
C ARG A 72 3.54 -9.06 -3.91
N GLN A 73 4.82 -8.93 -3.55
CA GLN A 73 5.25 -8.52 -2.22
C GLN A 73 4.85 -7.08 -1.92
N GLU A 74 5.10 -6.16 -2.86
CA GLU A 74 4.71 -4.75 -2.76
C GLU A 74 3.19 -4.60 -2.68
N GLY A 75 2.45 -5.23 -3.59
CA GLY A 75 0.99 -5.19 -3.59
C GLY A 75 0.36 -5.77 -2.31
N LEU A 76 0.94 -6.83 -1.74
CA LEU A 76 0.49 -7.38 -0.46
C LEU A 76 0.79 -6.42 0.70
N GLN A 77 1.97 -5.80 0.71
CA GLN A 77 2.37 -4.85 1.75
C GLN A 77 1.45 -3.61 1.75
N ASP A 78 1.23 -3.03 0.57
CA ASP A 78 0.37 -1.86 0.41
C ASP A 78 -1.09 -2.19 0.77
N GLY A 79 -1.60 -3.31 0.26
CA GLY A 79 -2.96 -3.77 0.55
C GLY A 79 -3.19 -4.02 2.04
N LEU A 80 -2.22 -4.65 2.72
CA LEU A 80 -2.30 -4.89 4.16
C LEU A 80 -2.25 -3.58 4.95
N GLN A 81 -1.38 -2.64 4.56
CA GLN A 81 -1.27 -1.36 5.24
C GLN A 81 -2.57 -0.54 5.11
N GLN A 82 -3.14 -0.46 3.91
CA GLN A 82 -4.40 0.24 3.66
C GLN A 82 -5.55 -0.43 4.42
N GLY A 83 -5.66 -1.76 4.34
CA GLY A 83 -6.70 -2.54 5.03
C GLY A 83 -6.64 -2.37 6.55
N LEU A 84 -5.45 -2.40 7.15
CA LEU A 84 -5.28 -2.19 8.59
C LEU A 84 -5.66 -0.76 9.00
N GLN A 85 -5.27 0.25 8.23
CA GLN A 85 -5.63 1.63 8.54
C GLN A 85 -7.14 1.87 8.43
N GLN A 86 -7.78 1.35 7.38
CA GLN A 86 -9.22 1.46 7.20
C GLN A 86 -9.97 0.72 8.33
N GLY A 87 -9.61 -0.55 8.57
CA GLY A 87 -10.24 -1.35 9.61
C GLY A 87 -10.08 -0.74 11.01
N ARG A 88 -8.93 -0.12 11.30
CA ARG A 88 -8.73 0.60 12.57
C ARG A 88 -9.64 1.82 12.70
N ARG A 89 -9.78 2.64 11.64
CA ARG A 89 -10.67 3.81 11.64
C ARG A 89 -12.13 3.41 11.79
N GLU A 90 -12.57 2.41 11.03
CA GLU A 90 -13.95 1.89 11.11
C GLU A 90 -14.24 1.28 12.48
N GLY A 91 -13.32 0.48 13.01
CA GLY A 91 -13.44 -0.12 14.34
C GLY A 91 -13.47 0.91 15.47
N GLU A 92 -12.62 1.94 15.41
CA GLU A 92 -12.63 3.04 16.37
C GLU A 92 -13.96 3.78 16.34
N ARG A 93 -14.47 4.11 15.15
CA ARG A 93 -15.76 4.77 14.99
C ARG A 93 -16.92 3.92 15.53
N ALA A 94 -16.96 2.64 15.16
CA ALA A 94 -17.99 1.71 15.63
C ALA A 94 -17.97 1.57 17.16
N GLY A 95 -16.77 1.46 17.75
CA GLY A 95 -16.61 1.41 19.21
C GLY A 95 -17.06 2.68 19.91
N LEU A 96 -16.77 3.85 19.35
CA LEU A 96 -17.25 5.14 19.87
C LEU A 96 -18.77 5.25 19.81
N LEU A 97 -19.39 4.88 18.69
CA LEU A 97 -20.84 4.92 18.55
C LEU A 97 -21.54 3.98 19.54
N ALA A 98 -21.05 2.75 19.68
CA ALA A 98 -21.59 1.81 20.66
C ALA A 98 -21.46 2.32 22.10
N ALA A 99 -20.33 2.96 22.44
CA ALA A 99 -20.13 3.56 23.75
C ALA A 99 -21.06 4.76 23.99
N ILE A 100 -21.31 5.59 22.97
CA ILE A 100 -22.23 6.72 23.05
C ILE A 100 -23.67 6.23 23.20
N GLU A 101 -24.10 5.27 22.38
CA GLU A 101 -25.43 4.66 22.44
C GLU A 101 -25.72 4.14 23.85
N LEU A 102 -24.81 3.32 24.38
CA LEU A 102 -24.91 2.79 25.74
C LEU A 102 -24.93 3.91 26.79
N GLY A 103 -24.07 4.92 26.67
CA GLY A 103 -24.03 6.04 27.60
C GLY A 103 -25.32 6.87 27.59
N LEU A 104 -25.91 7.08 26.41
CA LEU A 104 -27.19 7.78 26.24
C LEU A 104 -28.34 6.98 26.84
N GLU A 105 -28.41 5.67 26.57
CA GLU A 105 -29.43 4.78 27.12
C GLU A 105 -29.36 4.73 28.65
N LEU A 106 -28.17 4.50 29.21
CA LEU A 106 -28.00 4.35 30.66
C LEU A 106 -28.31 5.63 31.44
N LYS A 107 -27.99 6.81 30.88
CA LYS A 107 -28.18 8.09 31.59
C LYS A 107 -29.52 8.75 31.33
N PHE A 108 -30.04 8.63 30.11
CA PHE A 108 -31.18 9.43 29.64
C PHE A 108 -32.31 8.57 29.04
N GLY A 109 -32.14 7.24 28.96
CA GLY A 109 -33.12 6.31 28.39
C GLY A 109 -33.53 6.71 26.97
N ASP A 110 -34.83 6.60 26.69
CA ASP A 110 -35.41 6.95 25.39
C ASP A 110 -35.11 8.39 24.94
N ALA A 111 -35.02 9.33 25.88
CA ALA A 111 -34.70 10.72 25.54
C ALA A 111 -33.28 10.86 24.97
N GLY A 112 -32.33 10.09 25.51
CA GLY A 112 -30.96 10.00 24.97
C GLY A 112 -30.91 9.27 23.65
N LEU A 113 -31.57 8.12 23.53
CA LEU A 113 -31.56 7.30 22.32
C LEU A 113 -32.14 8.02 21.09
N ARG A 114 -33.07 8.97 21.28
CA ARG A 114 -33.56 9.83 20.19
C ARG A 114 -32.46 10.67 19.51
N LEU A 115 -31.34 10.93 20.19
CA LEU A 115 -30.20 11.67 19.64
C LEU A 115 -29.28 10.79 18.80
N TYR A 116 -29.33 9.47 19.01
CA TYR A 116 -28.40 8.53 18.39
C TYR A 116 -28.38 8.59 16.86
N PRO A 117 -29.52 8.67 16.13
CA PRO A 117 -29.49 8.77 14.67
C PRO A 117 -28.71 9.97 14.13
N GLU A 118 -28.78 11.13 14.80
CA GLU A 118 -28.03 12.33 14.41
C GLU A 118 -26.53 12.15 14.70
N ILE A 119 -26.19 11.57 15.84
CA ILE A 119 -24.79 11.32 16.24
C ILE A 119 -24.15 10.26 15.34
N ALA A 120 -24.90 9.21 14.99
CA ALA A 120 -24.45 8.14 14.10
C ALA A 120 -24.19 8.60 12.66
N ALA A 121 -24.70 9.77 12.26
CA ALA A 121 -24.37 10.39 10.97
C ALA A 121 -23.03 11.14 10.99
N ILE A 122 -22.42 11.36 12.16
CA ILE A 122 -21.13 12.06 12.28
C ILE A 122 -20.01 11.08 11.90
N GLU A 123 -19.22 11.44 10.89
CA GLU A 123 -18.08 10.62 10.44
C GLU A 123 -16.80 10.88 11.25
N ASP A 124 -16.63 12.11 11.74
CA ASP A 124 -15.44 12.54 12.46
C ASP A 124 -15.36 11.90 13.86
N THR A 125 -14.43 10.97 14.02
CA THR A 125 -14.15 10.29 15.30
C THR A 125 -13.70 11.24 16.42
N ALA A 126 -13.06 12.37 16.12
CA ALA A 126 -12.65 13.34 17.13
C ALA A 126 -13.88 14.04 17.71
N ARG A 127 -14.83 14.42 16.85
CA ARG A 127 -16.16 14.92 17.26
C ARG A 127 -16.93 13.86 18.06
N LEU A 128 -16.92 12.60 17.65
CA LEU A 128 -17.57 11.53 18.43
C LEU A 128 -16.95 11.37 19.82
N LYS A 129 -15.62 11.48 19.97
CA LYS A 129 -14.95 11.45 21.29
C LYS A 129 -15.42 12.58 22.20
N THR A 130 -15.54 13.80 21.68
CA THR A 130 -16.01 14.93 22.51
C THR A 130 -17.48 14.78 22.89
N ILE A 131 -18.32 14.20 22.02
CA ILE A 131 -19.70 13.82 22.39
C ILE A 131 -19.70 12.80 23.52
N LEU A 132 -18.88 11.74 23.41
CA LEU A 132 -18.80 10.72 24.46
C LEU A 132 -18.41 11.33 25.82
N ASP A 133 -17.46 12.27 25.84
CA ASP A 133 -17.08 12.97 27.08
C ASP A 133 -18.19 13.91 27.59
N LYS A 134 -18.93 14.56 26.68
CA LYS A 134 -20.11 15.34 27.05
C LYS A 134 -21.22 14.47 27.62
N VAL A 135 -21.47 13.27 27.08
CA VAL A 135 -22.46 12.31 27.61
C VAL A 135 -22.12 11.91 29.05
N LYS A 136 -20.84 11.65 29.36
CA LYS A 136 -20.40 11.30 30.73
C LYS A 136 -20.75 12.37 31.75
N SER A 137 -20.64 13.65 31.38
CA SER A 137 -20.78 14.79 32.30
C SER A 137 -22.13 15.50 32.27
N ALA A 138 -22.88 15.42 31.17
CA ALA A 138 -24.16 16.10 31.01
C ALA A 138 -25.21 15.61 32.02
N ALA A 139 -26.02 16.54 32.53
CA ALA A 139 -27.12 16.24 33.45
C ALA A 139 -28.42 15.87 32.70
N ALA A 140 -28.55 16.29 31.45
CA ALA A 140 -29.73 16.06 30.61
C ALA A 140 -29.35 15.84 29.14
N ALA A 141 -30.20 15.14 28.38
CA ALA A 141 -29.98 14.84 26.97
C ALA A 141 -29.92 16.10 26.11
N GLU A 142 -30.70 17.13 26.45
CA GLU A 142 -30.77 18.42 25.75
C GLU A 142 -29.44 19.19 25.80
N GLU A 143 -28.61 18.97 26.83
CA GLU A 143 -27.26 19.54 26.86
C GLU A 143 -26.32 18.89 25.85
N VAL A 144 -26.44 17.57 25.67
CA VAL A 144 -25.68 16.83 24.66
C VAL A 144 -26.13 17.27 23.26
N GLN A 145 -27.45 17.38 23.06
CA GLN A 145 -28.03 17.82 21.80
C GLN A 145 -27.56 19.21 21.38
N ARG A 146 -27.62 20.20 22.28
CA ARG A 146 -27.15 21.55 21.99
C ARG A 146 -25.67 21.54 21.63
N PHE A 147 -24.86 20.79 22.38
CA PHE A 147 -23.41 20.75 22.20
C PHE A 147 -22.98 20.32 20.79
N TYR A 148 -23.51 19.24 20.24
CA TYR A 148 -23.09 18.79 18.89
C TYR A 148 -23.76 19.56 17.75
N ARG A 149 -24.86 20.29 18.02
CA ARG A 149 -25.55 21.13 17.04
C ARG A 149 -24.92 22.51 16.86
N GLU A 150 -23.95 22.87 17.69
CA GLU A 150 -23.17 24.12 17.57
C GLU A 150 -22.00 24.00 16.58
N TRP A 151 -21.86 22.88 15.87
CA TRP A 151 -20.73 22.55 14.99
C TRP A 151 -20.98 22.69 13.49
#